data_AF-A0A935MQ08-F1
#
_entry.id   AF-A0A935MQ08-F1
#
_cell.length_a   1.000
_cell.length_b   1.000
_cell.length_c   1.000
_cell.angle_alpha   90.00
_cell.angle_beta   90.00
_cell.angle_gamma   90.00
#
_symmetry.space_group_name_H-M   'P 1'
#
loop_
_entity.id
_entity.type
_entity.pdbx_description
1 polymer ?
#
loop_
_entity_poly.entity_id
_entity_poly.type
_entity_poly.pdbx_seq_one_letter_code
_entity_poly.pdbx_strand_id
1 'polypeptide(L)'
;MTGRELREYRLKGRLTQEQVSTRLGVSQTYLSLLECDKRRLTDRLKRKLVKKMDLQPTELSAKAKEYKVAKVSDDQLTADLAALGYKGFSHWKPSQLKNPADVLLSALNADKRDARLVEALPWLLFEFPDLEWNSVVMTAKAHDLQNRLGFVTNVARRMAERYGKGTTAQKLETVESKLERSRLEKEETLCKETMTQAERKWLKAQRPEAAKHWNLLTDLSPQHLNWQYYVTT
;
A
#
# COMPACT_ATOMS: atom_id res chain seq x y z
N MET A 1 -9.10 4.07 -10.74
CA MET A 1 -10.46 4.56 -11.07
C MET A 1 -10.70 4.81 -12.54
N THR A 2 -11.14 3.76 -13.23
CA THR A 2 -11.80 3.79 -14.55
C THR A 2 -13.29 4.15 -14.42
N GLY A 3 -13.99 4.28 -15.55
CA GLY A 3 -15.43 4.50 -15.59
C GLY A 3 -16.22 3.34 -15.01
N ARG A 4 -15.83 2.10 -15.33
CA ARG A 4 -16.44 0.89 -14.73
C ARG A 4 -16.28 0.85 -13.21
N GLU A 5 -15.10 1.17 -12.69
CA GLU A 5 -14.85 1.21 -11.24
C GLU A 5 -15.79 2.22 -10.54
N LEU A 6 -16.06 3.37 -11.17
CA LEU A 6 -17.04 4.35 -10.68
C LEU A 6 -18.46 3.78 -10.60
N ARG A 7 -18.89 3.05 -11.64
CA ARG A 7 -20.22 2.41 -11.68
C ARG A 7 -20.38 1.40 -10.56
N GLU A 8 -19.38 0.56 -10.35
CA GLU A 8 -19.43 -0.48 -9.34
C GLU A 8 -19.42 0.09 -7.92
N TYR A 9 -18.62 1.12 -7.68
CA TYR A 9 -18.64 1.83 -6.40
C TYR A 9 -20.03 2.37 -6.09
N ARG A 10 -20.64 3.04 -7.07
CA ARG A 10 -22.00 3.54 -6.96
C ARG A 10 -22.98 2.42 -6.60
N LEU A 11 -22.88 1.26 -7.25
CA LEU A 11 -23.76 0.11 -6.98
C LEU A 11 -23.53 -0.48 -5.59
N LYS A 12 -22.28 -0.65 -5.15
CA LYS A 12 -21.94 -1.12 -3.79
C LYS A 12 -22.46 -0.18 -2.71
N GLY A 13 -22.31 1.14 -2.92
CA GLY A 13 -22.82 2.17 -2.02
C GLY A 13 -24.35 2.38 -2.10
N ARG A 14 -25.07 1.59 -2.91
CA ARG A 14 -26.51 1.75 -3.19
C ARG A 14 -26.90 3.18 -3.63
N LEU A 15 -26.00 3.85 -4.34
CA LEU A 15 -26.18 5.22 -4.82
C LEU A 15 -26.82 5.22 -6.22
N THR A 16 -27.71 6.18 -6.49
CA THR A 16 -28.28 6.38 -7.83
C THR A 16 -27.34 7.19 -8.71
N GLN A 17 -27.47 7.07 -10.05
CA GLN A 17 -26.67 7.89 -10.96
C GLN A 17 -26.90 9.38 -10.73
N GLU A 18 -28.14 9.78 -10.40
CA GLU A 18 -28.50 11.16 -10.10
C GLU A 18 -27.81 11.70 -8.83
N GLN A 19 -27.73 10.89 -7.78
CA GLN A 19 -27.02 11.25 -6.55
C GLN A 19 -25.53 11.47 -6.81
N VAL A 20 -24.91 10.57 -7.58
CA VAL A 20 -23.49 10.65 -7.91
C VAL A 20 -23.19 11.80 -8.88
N SER A 21 -24.04 12.02 -9.88
CA SER A 21 -23.87 13.10 -10.86
C SER A 21 -23.97 14.46 -10.18
N THR A 22 -24.93 14.61 -9.26
CA THR A 22 -25.10 15.83 -8.44
C THR A 22 -23.89 16.09 -7.56
N ARG A 23 -23.38 15.06 -6.86
CA ARG A 23 -22.18 15.19 -6.01
C ARG A 23 -20.92 15.56 -6.82
N LEU A 24 -20.82 15.09 -8.06
CA LEU A 24 -19.70 15.40 -8.95
C LEU A 24 -19.87 16.73 -9.69
N GLY A 25 -21.08 17.28 -9.72
CA GLY A 25 -21.44 18.47 -10.50
C GLY A 25 -21.35 18.19 -12.01
N VAL A 26 -21.85 17.04 -12.44
CA VAL A 26 -21.98 16.64 -13.85
C VAL A 26 -23.42 16.22 -14.14
N SER A 27 -23.82 16.16 -15.41
CA SER A 27 -25.14 15.63 -15.76
C SER A 27 -25.21 14.10 -15.57
N GLN A 28 -26.39 13.57 -15.29
CA GLN A 28 -26.63 12.13 -15.18
C GLN A 28 -26.21 11.39 -16.46
N THR A 29 -26.52 11.96 -17.63
CA THR A 29 -26.11 11.43 -18.94
C THR A 29 -24.60 11.38 -19.08
N TYR A 30 -23.89 12.42 -18.62
CA TYR A 30 -22.43 12.45 -18.64
C TYR A 30 -21.82 11.40 -17.69
N LEU A 31 -22.42 11.20 -16.50
CA LEU A 31 -22.03 10.12 -15.61
C LEU A 31 -22.22 8.75 -16.26
N SER A 32 -23.34 8.51 -16.95
CA SER A 32 -23.58 7.25 -17.67
C SER A 32 -22.52 6.99 -18.75
N LEU A 33 -22.12 8.03 -19.49
CA LEU A 33 -21.04 7.93 -20.48
C LEU A 33 -19.67 7.63 -19.84
N LEU A 34 -19.39 8.19 -18.66
CA LEU A 34 -18.21 7.84 -17.89
C LEU A 34 -18.27 6.38 -17.44
N GLU A 35 -19.38 5.95 -16.84
CA GLU A 35 -19.59 4.59 -16.31
C GLU A 35 -19.50 3.49 -17.37
N CYS A 36 -19.81 3.81 -18.64
CA CYS A 36 -19.71 2.92 -19.79
C CYS A 36 -18.35 2.99 -20.52
N ASP A 37 -17.36 3.69 -19.97
CA ASP A 37 -16.06 4.00 -20.59
C ASP A 37 -16.15 4.71 -21.96
N LYS A 38 -17.32 5.29 -22.30
CA LYS A 38 -17.51 6.09 -23.53
C LYS A 38 -16.85 7.47 -23.41
N ARG A 39 -16.57 7.93 -22.20
CA ARG A 39 -15.79 9.14 -21.89
C ARG A 39 -14.74 8.81 -20.83
N ARG A 40 -13.54 9.38 -20.97
CA ARG A 40 -12.47 9.21 -19.98
C ARG A 40 -12.76 10.02 -18.71
N LEU A 41 -12.56 9.38 -17.56
CA LEU A 41 -12.61 10.06 -16.26
C LEU A 41 -11.39 10.97 -16.12
N THR A 42 -11.60 12.29 -16.16
CA THR A 42 -10.52 13.29 -16.03
C THR A 42 -9.97 13.34 -14.60
N ASP A 43 -8.73 13.79 -14.44
CA ASP A 43 -8.10 13.88 -13.11
C ASP A 43 -8.79 14.90 -12.19
N ARG A 44 -9.50 15.88 -12.75
CA ARG A 44 -10.37 16.78 -11.99
C ARG A 44 -11.56 16.03 -11.38
N LEU A 45 -12.19 15.12 -12.15
CA LEU A 45 -13.32 14.32 -11.67
C LEU A 45 -12.87 13.24 -10.68
N LYS A 46 -11.72 12.60 -10.90
CA LYS A 46 -11.12 11.67 -9.92
C LYS A 46 -10.92 12.33 -8.56
N ARG A 47 -10.34 13.53 -8.54
CA ARG A 47 -10.15 14.32 -7.30
C ARG A 47 -11.48 14.66 -6.60
N LYS A 48 -12.50 15.06 -7.38
CA LYS A 48 -13.84 15.32 -6.82
C LYS A 48 -14.47 14.06 -6.25
N LEU A 49 -14.32 12.91 -6.92
CA LEU A 49 -14.86 11.64 -6.47
C LEU A 49 -14.30 11.24 -5.11
N VAL A 50 -12.97 11.24 -4.97
CA VAL A 50 -12.31 10.96 -3.70
C VAL A 50 -12.81 11.90 -2.59
N LYS A 51 -12.88 13.20 -2.87
CA LYS A 51 -13.26 14.21 -1.87
C LYS A 51 -14.75 14.21 -1.50
N LYS A 52 -15.65 13.91 -2.44
CA LYS A 52 -17.11 14.07 -2.28
C LYS A 52 -17.84 12.77 -2.04
N MET A 53 -17.21 11.63 -2.30
CA MET A 53 -17.85 10.33 -2.17
C MET A 53 -17.31 9.48 -1.02
N ASP A 54 -16.42 10.04 -0.19
CA ASP A 54 -15.84 9.37 0.99
C ASP A 54 -15.29 7.98 0.66
N LEU A 55 -14.67 7.88 -0.52
CA LEU A 55 -14.10 6.65 -1.05
C LEU A 55 -12.95 6.19 -0.16
N GLN A 56 -13.02 4.96 0.33
CA GLN A 56 -11.88 4.37 1.02
C GLN A 56 -10.75 4.12 0.01
N PRO A 57 -9.48 4.44 0.31
CA PRO A 57 -8.37 4.27 -0.62
C PRO A 57 -8.25 2.84 -1.18
N THR A 58 -8.63 1.83 -0.39
CA THR A 58 -8.64 0.41 -0.76
C THR A 58 -9.60 0.08 -1.92
N GLU A 59 -10.61 0.92 -2.16
CA GLU A 59 -11.62 0.70 -3.20
C GLU A 59 -11.19 1.19 -4.58
N LEU A 60 -10.13 2.02 -4.67
CA LEU A 60 -9.69 2.67 -5.91
C LEU A 60 -9.08 1.73 -6.98
N SER A 61 -8.90 0.44 -6.65
CA SER A 61 -8.31 -0.60 -7.52
C SER A 61 -8.81 -2.03 -7.20
N ALA A 62 -9.84 -2.20 -6.36
CA ALA A 62 -10.24 -3.51 -5.79
C ALA A 62 -10.69 -4.58 -6.81
N LYS A 63 -10.75 -4.28 -8.11
CA LYS A 63 -11.05 -5.25 -9.18
C LYS A 63 -10.08 -5.27 -10.35
N ALA A 64 -8.94 -4.58 -10.28
CA ALA A 64 -7.88 -4.89 -11.22
C ALA A 64 -7.42 -6.33 -10.94
N LYS A 65 -7.38 -7.20 -11.97
CA LYS A 65 -6.87 -8.58 -11.80
C LYS A 65 -5.44 -8.59 -11.25
N GLU A 66 -4.70 -7.50 -11.49
CA GLU A 66 -3.32 -7.28 -11.07
C GLU A 66 -3.16 -5.84 -10.59
N TYR A 67 -2.45 -5.67 -9.48
CA TYR A 67 -2.02 -4.36 -9.01
C TYR A 67 -0.89 -3.80 -9.89
N LYS A 68 -0.79 -2.48 -9.96
CA LYS A 68 0.26 -1.82 -10.73
C LYS A 68 1.55 -1.80 -9.93
N VAL A 69 2.58 -2.47 -10.46
CA VAL A 69 3.93 -2.43 -9.91
C VAL A 69 4.79 -1.52 -10.80
N ALA A 70 4.79 -0.23 -10.50
CA ALA A 70 5.53 0.76 -11.28
C ALA A 70 6.89 1.07 -10.65
N LYS A 71 7.90 1.34 -11.47
CA LYS A 71 9.13 1.99 -11.00
C LYS A 71 8.82 3.46 -10.69
N VAL A 72 8.62 3.75 -9.41
CA VAL A 72 8.34 5.12 -8.91
C VAL A 72 9.59 5.73 -8.27
N SER A 73 9.75 7.05 -8.36
CA SER A 73 10.80 7.78 -7.62
C SER A 73 10.44 7.91 -6.14
N ASP A 74 11.45 8.22 -5.32
CA ASP A 74 11.26 8.45 -3.88
C ASP A 74 10.37 9.67 -3.62
N ASP A 75 10.48 10.74 -4.41
CA ASP A 75 9.59 11.91 -4.33
C ASP A 75 8.13 11.55 -4.63
N GLN A 76 7.89 10.71 -5.65
CA GLN A 76 6.55 10.27 -6.00
C GLN A 76 5.96 9.39 -4.90
N LEU A 77 6.75 8.48 -4.33
CA LEU A 77 6.31 7.61 -3.25
C LEU A 77 6.02 8.42 -1.97
N THR A 78 6.83 9.42 -1.68
CA THR A 78 6.61 10.36 -0.57
C THR A 78 5.27 11.08 -0.72
N ALA A 79 4.98 11.60 -1.93
CA ALA A 79 3.72 12.27 -2.22
C ALA A 79 2.51 11.31 -2.19
N ASP A 80 2.70 10.05 -2.57
CA ASP A 80 1.66 9.01 -2.50
C ASP A 80 1.34 8.62 -1.05
N LEU A 81 2.36 8.43 -0.20
CA LEU A 81 2.19 8.16 1.23
C LEU A 81 1.57 9.35 1.97
N ALA A 82 1.96 10.58 1.63
CA ALA A 82 1.32 11.79 2.13
C ALA A 82 -0.16 11.86 1.73
N ALA A 83 -0.50 11.49 0.49
CA ALA A 83 -1.89 11.42 0.03
C ALA A 83 -2.72 10.36 0.77
N LEU A 84 -2.09 9.27 1.20
CA LEU A 84 -2.72 8.22 2.03
C LEU A 84 -2.85 8.61 3.51
N GLY A 85 -2.25 9.73 3.94
CA GLY A 85 -2.37 10.25 5.31
C GLY A 85 -1.18 9.94 6.23
N TYR A 86 -0.04 9.48 5.69
CA TYR A 86 1.14 9.23 6.53
C TYR A 86 1.68 10.53 7.14
N LYS A 87 1.59 10.65 8.46
CA LYS A 87 1.99 11.86 9.20
C LYS A 87 3.46 12.25 8.99
N GLY A 88 4.36 11.29 8.81
CA GLY A 88 5.79 11.56 8.57
C GLY A 88 6.07 12.35 7.29
N PHE A 89 5.13 12.36 6.34
CA PHE A 89 5.23 13.13 5.10
C PHE A 89 4.13 14.20 4.95
N SER A 90 3.48 14.59 6.05
CA SER A 90 2.40 15.60 6.06
C SER A 90 2.80 16.97 5.51
N HIS A 91 4.09 17.31 5.53
CA HIS A 91 4.65 18.55 4.97
C HIS A 91 4.83 18.51 3.44
N TRP A 92 4.67 17.35 2.80
CA TRP A 92 4.78 17.21 1.35
C TRP A 92 3.46 17.49 0.67
N LYS A 93 3.53 18.03 -0.55
CA LYS A 93 2.34 18.20 -1.39
C LYS A 93 1.80 16.82 -1.78
N PRO A 94 0.59 16.44 -1.34
CA PRO A 94 0.04 15.12 -1.62
C PRO A 94 -0.20 14.95 -3.12
N SER A 95 0.07 13.74 -3.62
CA SER A 95 -0.25 13.36 -4.98
C SER A 95 -1.75 13.06 -5.13
N GLN A 96 -2.15 12.52 -6.29
CA GLN A 96 -3.48 11.95 -6.43
C GLN A 96 -3.59 10.69 -5.55
N LEU A 97 -4.68 10.57 -4.78
CA LEU A 97 -4.96 9.37 -3.99
C LEU A 97 -4.92 8.11 -4.87
N LYS A 98 -4.11 7.13 -4.45
CA LYS A 98 -3.92 5.82 -5.09
C LYS A 98 -4.38 4.70 -4.16
N ASN A 99 -4.53 3.50 -4.70
CA ASN A 99 -4.77 2.33 -3.87
C ASN A 99 -3.52 2.02 -3.04
N PRO A 100 -3.64 1.77 -1.72
CA PRO A 100 -2.49 1.47 -0.88
C PRO A 100 -1.70 0.24 -1.33
N ALA A 101 -2.35 -0.77 -1.94
CA ALA A 101 -1.64 -1.93 -2.49
C ALA A 101 -0.73 -1.56 -3.68
N ASP A 102 -1.17 -0.67 -4.57
CA ASP A 102 -0.35 -0.19 -5.69
C ASP A 102 0.89 0.56 -5.16
N VAL A 103 0.70 1.38 -4.11
CA VAL A 103 1.77 2.15 -3.45
C VAL A 103 2.75 1.20 -2.77
N LEU A 104 2.26 0.23 -2.00
CA LEU A 104 3.07 -0.78 -1.33
C LEU A 104 3.92 -1.59 -2.31
N LEU A 105 3.29 -2.17 -3.35
CA LEU A 105 3.99 -3.01 -4.31
C LEU A 105 5.02 -2.21 -5.13
N SER A 106 4.68 -0.98 -5.52
CA SER A 106 5.63 -0.07 -6.20
C SER A 106 6.78 0.38 -5.30
N ALA A 107 6.55 0.51 -3.99
CA ALA A 107 7.60 0.81 -3.02
C ALA A 107 8.58 -0.36 -2.86
N LEU A 108 8.04 -1.57 -2.76
CA LEU A 108 8.82 -2.80 -2.60
C LEU A 108 9.57 -3.19 -3.88
N ASN A 109 9.08 -2.82 -5.06
CA ASN A 109 9.70 -3.14 -6.36
C ASN A 109 10.83 -2.18 -6.76
N ALA A 110 11.69 -1.82 -5.82
CA ALA A 110 12.86 -0.98 -6.08
C ALA A 110 14.08 -1.49 -5.33
N ASP A 111 15.24 -1.45 -5.98
CA ASP A 111 16.48 -1.93 -5.38
C ASP A 111 17.03 -0.96 -4.32
N LYS A 112 16.68 0.32 -4.45
CA LYS A 112 17.07 1.40 -3.54
C LYS A 112 15.87 2.26 -3.18
N ARG A 113 15.72 2.52 -1.88
CA ARG A 113 14.78 3.48 -1.29
C ARG A 113 15.44 4.21 -0.13
N ASP A 114 15.03 5.46 0.09
CA ASP A 114 15.30 6.15 1.34
C ASP A 114 14.79 5.35 2.55
N ALA A 115 15.56 5.36 3.65
CA ALA A 115 15.23 4.59 4.84
C ALA A 115 13.87 4.97 5.43
N ARG A 116 13.50 6.26 5.40
CA ARG A 116 12.21 6.74 5.92
C ARG A 116 11.02 6.24 5.11
N LEU A 117 11.21 6.00 3.81
CA LEU A 117 10.18 5.41 2.95
C LEU A 117 9.95 3.94 3.30
N VAL A 118 11.03 3.20 3.55
CA VAL A 118 10.96 1.79 3.98
C VAL A 118 10.30 1.67 5.36
N GLU A 119 10.65 2.57 6.29
CA GLU A 119 10.05 2.65 7.63
C GLU A 119 8.55 3.01 7.61
N ALA A 120 8.05 3.64 6.55
CA ALA A 120 6.64 3.96 6.39
C ALA A 120 5.80 2.78 5.85
N LEU A 121 6.41 1.73 5.30
CA LEU A 121 5.66 0.63 4.68
C LEU A 121 4.87 -0.22 5.70
N PRO A 122 5.39 -0.51 6.91
CA PRO A 122 4.60 -1.19 7.94
C PRO A 122 3.36 -0.40 8.35
N TRP A 123 3.43 0.94 8.36
CA TRP A 123 2.27 1.80 8.65
C TRP A 123 1.15 1.57 7.64
N LEU A 124 1.48 1.44 6.35
CA LEU A 124 0.47 1.24 5.31
C LEU A 124 -0.31 -0.06 5.55
N LEU A 125 0.34 -1.14 5.97
CA LEU A 125 -0.34 -2.40 6.27
C LEU A 125 -1.15 -2.35 7.58
N PHE A 126 -0.67 -1.56 8.54
CA PHE A 126 -1.36 -1.34 9.80
C PHE A 126 -2.65 -0.52 9.60
N GLU A 127 -2.59 0.55 8.80
CA GLU A 127 -3.71 1.46 8.53
C GLU A 127 -4.73 0.85 7.55
N PHE A 128 -4.26 0.07 6.57
CA PHE A 128 -5.09 -0.58 5.58
C PHE A 128 -5.01 -2.12 5.70
N PRO A 129 -5.57 -2.73 6.76
CA PRO A 129 -5.52 -4.19 6.93
C PRO A 129 -6.48 -4.94 5.99
N ASP A 130 -7.42 -4.22 5.37
CA ASP A 130 -8.49 -4.75 4.51
C ASP A 130 -8.16 -4.64 3.00
N LEU A 131 -6.88 -4.77 2.65
CA LEU A 131 -6.48 -4.92 1.25
C LEU A 131 -7.01 -6.23 0.66
N GLU A 132 -7.18 -6.29 -0.66
CA GLU A 132 -7.48 -7.54 -1.37
C GLU A 132 -6.22 -8.42 -1.42
N TRP A 133 -5.90 -9.03 -0.29
CA TRP A 133 -4.65 -9.73 -0.03
C TRP A 133 -4.35 -10.87 -0.99
N ASN A 134 -5.38 -11.52 -1.54
CA ASN A 134 -5.17 -12.56 -2.54
C ASN A 134 -4.48 -11.98 -3.79
N SER A 135 -4.95 -10.82 -4.28
CA SER A 135 -4.34 -10.12 -5.41
C SER A 135 -2.98 -9.54 -5.05
N VAL A 136 -2.82 -8.98 -3.84
CA VAL A 136 -1.51 -8.44 -3.38
C VAL A 136 -0.45 -9.54 -3.34
N VAL A 137 -0.77 -10.70 -2.76
CA VAL A 137 0.15 -11.84 -2.66
C VAL A 137 0.46 -12.42 -4.04
N MET A 138 -0.52 -12.54 -4.93
CA MET A 138 -0.29 -12.99 -6.31
C MET A 138 0.64 -12.04 -7.07
N THR A 139 0.41 -10.73 -6.99
CA THR A 139 1.27 -9.73 -7.63
C THR A 139 2.67 -9.73 -7.00
N ALA A 140 2.79 -9.85 -5.68
CA ALA A 140 4.09 -9.94 -5.02
C ALA A 140 4.90 -11.16 -5.51
N LYS A 141 4.26 -12.32 -5.68
CA LYS A 141 4.90 -13.51 -6.25
C LYS A 141 5.37 -13.30 -7.68
N ALA A 142 4.55 -12.68 -8.53
CA ALA A 142 4.89 -12.42 -9.92
C ALA A 142 6.09 -11.47 -10.10
N HIS A 143 6.45 -10.71 -9.07
CA HIS A 143 7.55 -9.76 -9.06
C HIS A 143 8.67 -10.11 -8.06
N ASP A 144 8.66 -11.33 -7.53
CA ASP A 144 9.61 -11.82 -6.53
C ASP A 144 9.67 -11.03 -5.18
N LEU A 145 8.60 -10.30 -4.85
CA LEU A 145 8.53 -9.41 -3.69
C LEU A 145 8.06 -10.10 -2.39
N GLN A 146 7.79 -11.40 -2.42
CA GLN A 146 7.21 -12.14 -1.28
C GLN A 146 8.02 -12.02 0.02
N ASN A 147 9.35 -12.04 -0.04
CA ASN A 147 10.20 -11.91 1.16
C ASN A 147 10.11 -10.51 1.76
N ARG A 148 10.22 -9.48 0.91
CA ARG A 148 10.07 -8.07 1.33
C ARG A 148 8.68 -7.81 1.91
N LEU A 149 7.63 -8.30 1.24
CA LEU A 149 6.25 -8.16 1.70
C LEU A 149 6.00 -8.94 2.99
N GLY A 150 6.50 -10.17 3.10
CA GLY A 150 6.36 -11.03 4.29
C GLY A 150 6.99 -10.38 5.52
N PHE A 151 8.19 -9.85 5.37
CA PHE A 151 8.86 -9.13 6.44
C PHE A 151 8.14 -7.84 6.85
N VAL A 152 7.72 -6.99 5.90
CA VAL A 152 6.96 -5.77 6.22
C VAL A 152 5.63 -6.11 6.89
N THR A 153 4.97 -7.20 6.49
CA THR A 153 3.75 -7.74 7.12
C THR A 153 4.03 -8.18 8.56
N ASN A 154 5.14 -8.87 8.81
CA ASN A 154 5.56 -9.27 10.15
C ASN A 154 5.77 -8.03 11.04
N VAL A 155 6.51 -7.02 10.55
CA VAL A 155 6.74 -5.77 11.30
C VAL A 155 5.40 -5.09 11.63
N ALA A 156 4.50 -4.94 10.64
CA ALA A 156 3.18 -4.35 10.85
C ALA A 156 2.31 -5.14 11.85
N ARG A 157 2.35 -6.48 11.80
CA ARG A 157 1.65 -7.35 12.75
C ARG A 157 2.16 -7.14 14.17
N ARG A 158 3.48 -7.14 14.36
CA ARG A 158 4.11 -6.92 15.68
C ARG A 158 3.76 -5.54 16.25
N MET A 159 3.62 -4.54 15.39
CA MET A 159 3.08 -3.23 15.80
C MET A 159 1.61 -3.35 16.23
N ALA A 160 0.77 -4.03 15.45
CA ALA A 160 -0.64 -4.23 15.80
C ALA A 160 -0.83 -4.96 17.15
N GLU A 161 -0.03 -5.99 17.42
CA GLU A 161 0.01 -6.68 18.71
C GLU A 161 0.40 -5.74 19.85
N ARG A 162 1.49 -4.97 19.67
CA ARG A 162 1.99 -4.03 20.67
C ARG A 162 0.96 -2.95 21.03
N TYR A 163 0.17 -2.51 20.06
CA TYR A 163 -0.84 -1.46 20.23
C TYR A 163 -2.25 -2.00 20.51
N GLY A 164 -2.40 -3.30 20.80
CA GLY A 164 -3.70 -3.89 21.14
C GLY A 164 -4.71 -3.94 19.99
N LYS A 165 -4.27 -3.80 18.74
CA LYS A 165 -5.11 -3.92 17.53
C LYS A 165 -5.23 -5.38 17.11
N GLY A 166 -5.85 -6.20 17.95
CA GLY A 166 -5.92 -7.66 17.78
C GLY A 166 -6.53 -8.12 16.45
N THR A 167 -7.56 -7.43 15.97
CA THR A 167 -8.19 -7.74 14.66
C THR A 167 -7.24 -7.51 13.49
N THR A 168 -6.49 -6.40 13.49
CA THR A 168 -5.45 -6.11 12.50
C THR A 168 -4.33 -7.13 12.59
N ALA A 169 -3.86 -7.47 13.80
CA ALA A 169 -2.81 -8.46 14.01
C ALA A 169 -3.19 -9.83 13.43
N GLN A 170 -4.41 -10.31 13.70
CA GLN A 170 -4.91 -11.60 13.21
C GLN A 170 -5.05 -11.63 11.67
N LYS A 171 -5.50 -10.52 11.07
CA LYS A 171 -5.55 -10.39 9.60
C LYS A 171 -4.15 -10.48 9.00
N LEU A 172 -3.19 -9.73 9.55
CA LEU A 172 -1.80 -9.73 9.07
C LEU A 172 -1.11 -11.08 9.30
N GLU A 173 -1.42 -11.80 10.37
CA GLU A 173 -0.95 -13.17 10.62
C GLU A 173 -1.43 -14.16 9.55
N THR A 174 -2.69 -14.02 9.13
CA THR A 174 -3.26 -14.82 8.05
C THR A 174 -2.54 -14.54 6.73
N VAL A 175 -2.17 -13.28 6.47
CA VAL A 175 -1.41 -12.88 5.29
C VAL A 175 0.02 -13.42 5.35
N GLU A 176 0.69 -13.29 6.49
CA GLU A 176 2.03 -13.83 6.73
C GLU A 176 2.07 -15.34 6.43
N SER A 177 1.08 -16.08 6.93
CA SER A 177 0.92 -17.52 6.68
C SER A 177 0.73 -17.86 5.19
N LYS A 178 0.11 -16.98 4.39
CA LYS A 178 -0.02 -17.16 2.93
C LYS A 178 1.30 -16.93 2.21
N LEU A 179 2.08 -15.95 2.65
CA LEU A 179 3.39 -15.62 2.08
C LEU A 179 4.44 -16.68 2.45
N GLU A 180 4.33 -17.28 3.64
CA GLU A 180 5.26 -18.29 4.14
C GLU A 180 5.39 -19.47 3.17
N ARG A 181 4.26 -19.90 2.59
CA ARG A 181 4.20 -21.00 1.60
C ARG A 181 4.94 -20.70 0.31
N SER A 182 5.43 -19.48 0.11
CA SER A 182 6.13 -19.06 -1.10
C SER A 182 7.34 -18.20 -0.79
N ARG A 183 7.87 -18.34 0.43
CA ARG A 183 9.13 -17.72 0.86
C ARG A 183 10.25 -18.13 -0.09
N LEU A 184 11.06 -17.16 -0.52
CA LEU A 184 12.23 -17.43 -1.34
C LEU A 184 13.45 -17.74 -0.47
N GLU A 185 14.25 -18.70 -0.90
CA GLU A 185 15.55 -19.01 -0.28
C GLU A 185 16.63 -17.96 -0.58
N LYS A 186 16.43 -17.15 -1.62
CA LYS A 186 17.37 -16.11 -2.03
C LYS A 186 17.48 -15.03 -0.93
N GLU A 187 18.72 -14.74 -0.51
CA GLU A 187 19.03 -13.58 0.33
C GLU A 187 18.83 -12.28 -0.46
N GLU A 188 18.13 -11.34 0.14
CA GLU A 188 17.82 -10.04 -0.46
C GLU A 188 18.03 -8.88 0.52
N THR A 189 17.83 -7.65 0.06
CA THR A 189 17.79 -6.45 0.90
C THR A 189 16.38 -5.88 0.93
N LEU A 190 16.05 -5.08 1.95
CA LEU A 190 14.79 -4.34 1.97
C LEU A 190 15.00 -2.97 1.29
N CYS A 191 15.14 -2.99 -0.04
CA CYS A 191 15.36 -1.81 -0.88
C CYS A 191 16.66 -1.03 -0.53
N LYS A 192 17.75 -1.74 -0.24
CA LYS A 192 19.06 -1.14 0.09
C LYS A 192 20.19 -1.91 -0.59
N GLU A 193 20.23 -1.93 -1.92
CA GLU A 193 21.24 -2.73 -2.64
C GLU A 193 22.67 -2.17 -2.53
N THR A 194 22.83 -0.85 -2.38
CA THR A 194 24.12 -0.13 -2.43
C THR A 194 24.96 -0.24 -1.13
N MET A 195 24.78 -1.29 -0.33
CA MET A 195 25.51 -1.47 0.93
C MET A 195 26.96 -1.87 0.71
N THR A 196 27.84 -1.36 1.56
CA THR A 196 29.23 -1.80 1.59
C THR A 196 29.34 -3.24 2.10
N GLN A 197 30.46 -3.93 1.80
CA GLN A 197 30.69 -5.29 2.32
C GLN A 197 30.72 -5.33 3.86
N ALA A 198 31.27 -4.28 4.49
CA ALA A 198 31.31 -4.16 5.95
C ALA A 198 29.89 -4.07 6.53
N GLU A 199 29.03 -3.22 5.93
CA GLU A 199 27.63 -3.10 6.34
C GLU A 199 26.86 -4.41 6.14
N ARG A 200 27.06 -5.11 5.01
CA ARG A 200 26.43 -6.42 4.76
C ARG A 200 26.85 -7.44 5.81
N LYS A 201 28.13 -7.51 6.16
CA LYS A 201 28.65 -8.42 7.20
C LYS A 201 28.05 -8.09 8.57
N TRP A 202 27.96 -6.80 8.90
CA TRP A 202 27.35 -6.35 10.14
C TRP A 202 25.85 -6.72 10.21
N LEU A 203 25.08 -6.48 9.14
CA LEU A 203 23.67 -6.86 9.09
C LEU A 203 23.45 -8.36 9.20
N LYS A 204 24.31 -9.20 8.61
CA LYS A 204 24.20 -10.66 8.77
C LYS A 204 24.28 -11.09 10.24
N ALA A 205 25.07 -10.39 11.05
CA ALA A 205 25.21 -10.67 12.47
C ALA A 205 24.07 -10.06 13.31
N GLN A 206 23.60 -8.86 12.96
CA GLN A 206 22.69 -8.07 13.80
C GLN A 206 21.22 -8.08 13.37
N ARG A 207 20.89 -8.57 12.17
CA ARG A 207 19.50 -8.58 11.67
C ARG A 207 18.57 -9.34 12.63
N PRO A 208 17.32 -8.86 12.83
CA PRO A 208 16.36 -9.53 13.70
C PRO A 208 15.97 -10.90 13.15
N GLU A 209 15.48 -11.79 14.02
CA GLU A 209 15.06 -13.15 13.64
C GLU A 209 14.02 -13.17 12.51
N ALA A 210 13.09 -12.21 12.50
CA ALA A 210 12.13 -12.05 11.40
C ALA A 210 12.83 -11.74 10.05
N ALA A 211 13.88 -10.92 10.05
CA ALA A 211 14.64 -10.63 8.83
C ALA A 211 15.46 -11.86 8.38
N LYS A 212 16.01 -12.64 9.31
CA LYS A 212 16.65 -13.94 8.99
C LYS A 212 15.66 -14.89 8.34
N HIS A 213 14.48 -15.04 8.95
CA HIS A 213 13.40 -15.90 8.48
C HIS A 213 13.02 -15.60 7.03
N TRP A 214 12.76 -14.33 6.73
CA TRP A 214 12.43 -13.86 5.38
C TRP A 214 13.64 -13.64 4.45
N ASN A 215 14.84 -14.11 4.81
CA ASN A 215 16.06 -13.98 4.02
C ASN A 215 16.40 -12.54 3.61
N LEU A 216 16.16 -11.56 4.49
CA LEU A 216 16.47 -10.14 4.24
C LEU A 216 17.69 -9.67 5.04
N LEU A 217 18.48 -8.80 4.42
CA LEU A 217 19.51 -7.98 5.06
C LEU A 217 18.89 -6.61 5.39
N THR A 218 18.42 -6.47 6.63
CA THR A 218 17.89 -5.23 7.17
C THR A 218 17.96 -5.28 8.70
N ASP A 219 18.10 -4.11 9.32
CA ASP A 219 18.03 -3.85 10.75
C ASP A 219 16.68 -3.23 11.16
N LEU A 220 15.72 -3.12 10.22
CA LEU A 220 14.38 -2.62 10.50
C LEU A 220 13.74 -3.47 11.60
N SER A 221 13.26 -2.79 12.64
CA SER A 221 12.62 -3.42 13.78
C SER A 221 11.42 -2.59 14.20
N PRO A 222 10.32 -3.21 14.68
CA PRO A 222 9.20 -2.47 15.27
C PRO A 222 9.60 -1.48 16.38
N GLN A 223 10.77 -1.68 17.01
CA GLN A 223 11.29 -0.82 18.06
C GLN A 223 11.84 0.52 17.53
N HIS A 224 12.30 0.56 16.29
CA HIS A 224 12.89 1.76 15.67
C HIS A 224 11.83 2.65 15.00
N LEU A 225 10.59 2.17 14.87
CA LEU A 225 9.52 2.90 14.19
C LEU A 225 8.88 3.93 15.14
N ASN A 226 8.87 5.19 14.71
CA ASN A 226 8.30 6.28 15.49
C ASN A 226 6.78 6.12 15.60
N TRP A 227 6.32 5.90 16.84
CA TRP A 227 4.94 5.63 17.20
C TRP A 227 3.95 6.74 16.83
N GLN A 228 4.40 8.01 16.74
CA GLN A 228 3.52 9.15 16.46
C GLN A 228 2.83 9.08 15.09
N TYR A 229 3.38 8.28 14.17
CA TYR A 229 2.81 8.09 12.84
C TYR A 229 1.73 7.01 12.78
N TYR A 230 1.57 6.20 13.84
CA TYR A 230 0.72 5.00 13.86
C TYR A 230 -0.53 5.13 14.74
N VAL A 231 -0.68 6.26 15.44
CA VAL A 231 -1.85 6.55 16.26
C VAL A 231 -2.65 7.67 15.61
N THR A 232 -3.85 7.32 15.14
CA THR A 232 -4.96 8.25 14.95
C THR A 232 -5.65 8.40 16.30
N THR A 233 -5.41 9.54 16.97
CA THR A 233 -6.25 10.02 18.10
C THR A 233 -7.65 10.28 17.62
#